data_AF-A0A171AHP7-F1
#
_entry.id   AF-A0A171AHP7-F1
#
_cell.length_a   1.000
_cell.length_b   1.000
_cell.length_c   1.000
_cell.angle_alpha   90.00
_cell.angle_beta   90.00
_cell.angle_gamma   90.00
#
_symmetry.space_group_name_H-M   'P 1'
#
loop_
_entity.id
_entity.type
_entity.pdbx_description
1 polymer ?
#
loop_
_entity_poly.entity_id
_entity_poly.type
_entity_poly.pdbx_seq_one_letter_code
_entity_poly.pdbx_strand_id
1 'polypeptide(L)'
;MEAAFKFTLDHPNLAFYITDSSPDNIAVSDDGVVKFIDLEHVIVVVKHPQYTEPGWYINHTSVYTECTNCYSFNPQNICSHWISDHNIFTVCREILYNTSLLLHGGLLHGKPTWDISSNILQNLLKECVNPT
;
A
#
# COMPACT_ATOMS: atom_id res chain seq x y z
N MET A 1 -1.75 4.41 6.57
CA MET A 1 -2.92 4.49 5.67
C MET A 1 -3.01 5.84 4.97
N GLU A 2 -3.05 6.97 5.69
CA GLU A 2 -3.16 8.31 5.08
C GLU A 2 -2.11 8.58 3.99
N ALA A 3 -0.83 8.27 4.25
CA ALA A 3 0.23 8.45 3.26
C ALA A 3 -0.01 7.66 1.96
N ALA A 4 -0.52 6.43 2.05
CA ALA A 4 -0.85 5.62 0.87
C ALA A 4 -1.93 6.30 0.00
N PHE A 5 -2.98 6.83 0.63
CA PHE A 5 -4.00 7.60 -0.07
C PHE A 5 -3.43 8.88 -0.69
N LYS A 6 -2.55 9.59 0.03
CA LYS A 6 -1.91 10.80 -0.50
C LYS A 6 -1.10 10.53 -1.76
N PHE A 7 -0.25 9.51 -1.73
CA PHE A 7 0.56 9.13 -2.88
C PHE A 7 -0.29 8.70 -4.10
N THR A 8 -1.39 7.97 -3.86
CA THR A 8 -2.26 7.50 -4.96
C THR A 8 -3.17 8.60 -5.51
N LEU A 9 -3.78 9.41 -4.65
CA LEU A 9 -4.96 10.22 -5.01
C LEU A 9 -4.74 11.74 -4.99
N ASP A 10 -3.84 12.26 -4.14
CA ASP A 10 -3.85 13.69 -3.78
C ASP A 10 -3.31 14.61 -4.87
N HIS A 11 -2.31 14.17 -5.64
CA HIS A 11 -1.79 14.99 -6.73
C HIS A 11 -2.75 14.96 -7.95
N PRO A 12 -3.11 16.12 -8.54
CA PRO A 12 -4.15 16.18 -9.57
C PRO A 12 -3.79 15.44 -10.86
N ASN A 13 -2.50 15.41 -11.21
CA ASN A 13 -2.05 14.87 -12.50
C ASN A 13 -1.18 13.61 -12.38
N LEU A 14 -0.78 13.24 -11.17
CA LEU A 14 0.20 12.18 -10.93
C LEU A 14 -0.32 11.25 -9.85
N ALA A 15 0.00 9.97 -9.97
CA ALA A 15 -0.07 9.00 -8.90
C ALA A 15 1.33 8.43 -8.68
N PHE A 16 1.69 8.25 -7.42
CA PHE A 16 2.99 7.72 -7.01
C PHE A 16 2.73 6.35 -6.37
N TYR A 17 3.35 5.31 -6.90
CA TYR A 17 3.24 3.95 -6.36
C TYR A 17 4.58 3.52 -5.79
N ILE A 18 4.64 3.40 -4.47
CA ILE A 18 5.85 3.01 -3.75
C ILE A 18 6.02 1.50 -3.91
N THR A 19 7.08 1.10 -4.60
CA THR A 19 7.32 -0.33 -4.89
C THR A 19 8.20 -0.99 -3.85
N ASP A 20 8.89 -0.20 -3.04
CA ASP A 20 9.66 -0.66 -1.88
C ASP A 20 9.09 -0.08 -0.59
N SER A 21 8.03 -0.71 -0.08
CA SER A 21 7.34 -0.29 1.14
C SER A 21 7.75 -1.12 2.35
N SER A 22 9.02 -1.56 2.40
CA SER A 22 9.54 -2.29 3.54
C SER A 22 9.49 -1.43 4.82
N PRO A 23 9.36 -2.04 6.02
CA PRO A 23 9.25 -1.31 7.27
C PRO A 23 10.44 -0.37 7.56
N ASP A 24 11.63 -0.70 7.09
CA ASP A 24 12.85 0.11 7.23
C ASP A 24 12.81 1.41 6.42
N ASN A 25 11.97 1.48 5.38
CA ASN A 25 11.73 2.70 4.60
C ASN A 25 10.68 3.62 5.23
N ILE A 26 10.16 3.28 6.42
CA ILE A 26 9.15 4.05 7.13
C ILE A 26 9.68 4.50 8.49
N ALA A 27 9.74 5.81 8.68
CA ALA A 27 10.06 6.41 9.97
C ALA A 27 8.79 6.89 10.68
N VAL A 28 8.80 6.77 12.01
CA VAL A 28 7.78 7.32 12.89
C VAL A 28 8.46 8.24 13.88
N SER A 29 8.03 9.50 13.94
CA SER A 29 8.53 10.45 14.92
C SER A 29 7.89 10.26 16.30
N ASP A 30 8.44 10.90 17.33
CA ASP A 30 7.96 10.79 18.72
C ASP A 30 6.50 11.22 18.92
N ASP A 31 6.00 12.13 18.08
CA ASP A 31 4.59 12.57 18.03
C ASP A 31 3.69 11.65 17.17
N GLY A 32 4.22 10.52 16.68
CA GLY A 32 3.48 9.52 15.92
C GLY A 32 3.29 9.85 14.44
N VAL A 33 4.00 10.85 13.91
CA VAL A 33 3.91 11.19 12.48
C VAL A 33 4.70 10.17 11.66
N VAL A 34 4.02 9.52 10.72
CA VAL A 34 4.60 8.53 9.82
C VAL A 34 5.12 9.20 8.55
N LYS A 35 6.35 8.86 8.14
CA LYS A 35 6.99 9.35 6.91
C LYS A 35 7.67 8.19 6.16
N PHE A 36 7.57 8.21 4.83
CA PHE A 36 8.40 7.39 3.97
C PHE A 36 9.74 8.11 3.77
N ILE A 37 10.85 7.43 4.04
CA ILE A 37 12.20 8.01 4.01
C ILE A 37 13.01 7.58 2.80
N ASP A 38 12.65 6.47 2.17
CA ASP A 38 13.20 6.03 0.90
C ASP A 38 12.14 6.13 -0.20
N LEU A 39 12.53 6.77 -1.31
CA LEU A 39 11.70 7.00 -2.50
C LEU A 39 12.47 6.67 -3.79
N GLU A 40 13.52 5.85 -3.72
CA GLU A 40 14.29 5.46 -4.91
C GLU A 40 13.48 4.53 -5.84
N HIS A 41 12.57 3.75 -5.27
CA HIS A 41 11.73 2.78 -5.97
C HIS A 41 10.26 3.24 -6.03
N VAL A 42 9.95 4.11 -7.00
CA VAL A 42 8.61 4.68 -7.19
C VAL A 42 8.20 4.61 -8.67
N ILE A 43 7.02 4.06 -8.94
CA ILE A 43 6.35 4.21 -10.23
C ILE A 43 5.55 5.49 -10.21
N VAL A 44 5.74 6.34 -11.22
CA VAL A 44 4.97 7.56 -11.42
C VAL A 44 4.04 7.39 -12.61
N VAL A 45 2.73 7.51 -12.39
CA VAL A 45 1.71 7.41 -13.43
C VAL A 45 1.09 8.77 -13.68
N VAL A 46 1.03 9.17 -14.94
CA VAL A 46 0.32 10.38 -15.38
C VAL A 46 -1.18 10.07 -15.48
N LYS A 47 -2.02 10.77 -14.72
CA LYS A 47 -3.48 10.53 -14.66
C LYS A 47 -4.22 10.89 -15.95
N HIS A 48 -3.68 11.81 -16.73
CA HIS A 48 -4.29 12.33 -17.96
C HIS A 48 -3.28 12.28 -19.13
N PRO A 49 -2.89 11.07 -19.59
CA PRO A 49 -1.93 10.93 -20.68
C PRO A 49 -2.60 11.24 -22.04
N GLN A 50 -1.79 11.56 -23.05
CA GLN A 50 -2.28 11.76 -24.41
C GLN A 50 -2.81 10.46 -25.05
N TYR A 51 -2.25 9.32 -24.65
CA TYR A 51 -2.62 7.98 -25.11
C TYR A 51 -2.81 7.07 -23.89
N THR A 52 -3.82 6.22 -23.92
CA THR A 52 -4.18 5.32 -22.81
C THR A 52 -4.04 3.87 -23.24
N GLU A 53 -3.56 3.02 -22.33
CA GLU A 53 -3.54 1.57 -22.51
C GLU A 53 -4.96 0.97 -22.48
N PRO A 54 -5.16 -0.23 -23.06
CA PRO A 54 -6.38 -1.00 -22.84
C PRO A 54 -6.59 -1.27 -21.35
N GLY A 55 -7.76 -0.86 -20.82
CA GLY A 55 -8.08 -1.01 -19.40
C GLY A 55 -7.85 0.24 -18.55
N TRP A 56 -7.39 1.36 -19.14
CA TRP A 56 -7.09 2.59 -18.41
C TRP A 56 -8.19 3.07 -17.45
N TYR A 57 -9.45 2.99 -17.87
CA TYR A 57 -10.59 3.46 -17.07
C TYR A 57 -11.15 2.41 -16.10
N ILE A 58 -10.49 1.25 -16.00
CA ILE A 58 -10.78 0.23 -14.99
C ILE A 58 -9.81 0.49 -13.83
N ASN A 59 -10.24 0.26 -12.59
CA ASN A 59 -9.33 0.33 -11.45
C ASN A 59 -8.52 -0.96 -11.36
N HIS A 60 -7.22 -0.85 -11.12
CA HIS A 60 -6.38 -2.00 -10.82
C HIS A 60 -6.48 -2.36 -9.33
N THR A 61 -6.89 -3.59 -9.07
CA THR A 61 -6.82 -4.22 -7.75
C THR A 61 -5.56 -5.08 -7.68
N SER A 62 -4.66 -4.72 -6.77
CA SER A 62 -3.47 -5.49 -6.46
C SER A 62 -3.84 -6.83 -5.85
N VAL A 63 -3.12 -7.87 -6.26
CA VAL A 63 -3.31 -9.23 -5.78
C VAL A 63 -2.02 -9.74 -5.17
N TYR A 64 -2.15 -10.52 -4.11
CA TYR A 64 -1.00 -11.26 -3.61
C TYR A 64 -0.58 -12.31 -4.64
N THR A 65 0.69 -12.27 -5.01
CA THR A 65 1.32 -13.35 -5.78
C THR A 65 2.23 -14.12 -4.85
N GLU A 66 1.98 -15.43 -4.70
CA GLU A 66 2.83 -16.29 -3.88
C GLU A 66 4.28 -16.27 -4.37
N CYS A 67 5.19 -15.91 -3.47
CA CYS A 67 6.62 -15.99 -3.72
C CYS A 67 7.40 -16.14 -2.42
N THR A 68 8.57 -16.78 -2.50
CA THR A 68 9.43 -17.01 -1.34
C THR A 68 10.12 -15.71 -0.94
N ASN A 69 9.79 -15.18 0.24
CA ASN A 69 10.37 -13.98 0.85
C ASN A 69 10.35 -12.73 -0.05
N CYS A 70 9.33 -12.60 -0.90
CA CYS A 70 9.26 -11.49 -1.83
C CYS A 70 7.95 -10.71 -1.68
N TYR A 71 8.04 -9.42 -1.93
CA TYR A 71 6.91 -8.56 -2.18
C TYR A 71 6.84 -8.36 -3.69
N SER A 72 5.79 -8.87 -4.32
CA SER A 72 5.64 -8.87 -5.78
C SER A 72 4.49 -7.99 -6.23
N PHE A 73 4.74 -7.21 -7.26
CA PHE A 73 3.75 -6.38 -7.95
C PHE A 73 4.03 -6.43 -9.45
N ASN A 74 3.04 -6.04 -10.26
CA ASN A 74 3.20 -6.00 -11.72
C ASN A 74 3.21 -4.54 -12.20
N PRO A 75 4.37 -4.00 -12.63
CA PRO A 75 4.47 -2.64 -13.14
C PRO A 75 3.52 -2.37 -14.31
N GLN A 76 3.33 -3.35 -15.21
CA GLN A 76 2.45 -3.19 -16.36
C GLN A 76 1.01 -2.99 -15.93
N ASN A 77 0.53 -3.78 -14.95
CA ASN A 77 -0.81 -3.63 -14.42
C ASN A 77 -1.00 -2.28 -13.71
N ILE A 78 -0.01 -1.81 -12.96
CA ILE A 78 -0.09 -0.49 -12.31
C ILE A 78 -0.13 0.63 -13.38
N CYS A 79 0.73 0.53 -14.40
CA CYS A 79 0.89 1.55 -15.43
C CYS A 79 -0.21 1.55 -16.50
N SER A 80 -0.99 0.48 -16.64
CA SER A 80 -2.07 0.40 -17.64
C SER A 80 -3.44 0.86 -17.12
N HIS A 81 -3.52 1.31 -15.86
CA HIS A 81 -4.77 1.74 -15.21
C HIS A 81 -4.62 3.15 -14.64
N TRP A 82 -5.72 3.91 -14.64
CA TRP A 82 -5.76 5.27 -14.10
C TRP A 82 -5.49 5.27 -12.59
N ILE A 83 -6.07 4.32 -11.86
CA ILE A 83 -5.93 4.18 -10.42
C ILE A 83 -5.60 2.73 -10.09
N SER A 84 -4.62 2.55 -9.22
CA SER A 84 -4.34 1.28 -8.56
C SER A 84 -4.42 1.44 -7.04
N ASP A 85 -4.94 0.41 -6.37
CA ASP A 85 -4.90 0.34 -4.91
C ASP A 85 -3.53 -0.12 -4.35
N HIS A 86 -2.49 -0.24 -5.18
CA HIS A 86 -1.19 -0.81 -4.81
C HIS A 86 -0.64 -0.31 -3.47
N ASN A 87 -0.57 1.00 -3.24
CA ASN A 87 -0.08 1.54 -1.97
C ASN A 87 -0.96 1.13 -0.78
N ILE A 88 -2.28 1.08 -0.98
CA ILE A 88 -3.26 0.72 0.05
C ILE A 88 -3.14 -0.77 0.38
N PHE A 89 -3.11 -1.62 -0.65
CA PHE A 89 -2.91 -3.05 -0.53
C PHE A 89 -1.60 -3.36 0.22
N THR A 90 -0.53 -2.67 -0.13
CA THR A 90 0.80 -2.85 0.48
C THR A 90 0.80 -2.51 1.95
N VAL A 91 0.21 -1.37 2.34
CA VAL A 91 0.10 -1.00 3.74
C VAL A 91 -0.75 -2.02 4.50
N CYS A 92 -1.86 -2.47 3.93
CA CYS A 92 -2.72 -3.43 4.61
C CYS A 92 -2.03 -4.78 4.80
N ARG A 93 -1.40 -5.31 3.75
CA ARG A 93 -0.79 -6.63 3.79
C ARG A 93 0.57 -6.66 4.51
N GLU A 94 1.47 -5.75 4.16
CA GLU A 94 2.86 -5.80 4.61
C GLU A 94 3.16 -4.97 5.85
N ILE A 95 2.34 -3.96 6.13
CA ILE A 95 2.58 -3.11 7.30
C ILE A 95 1.60 -3.43 8.42
N LEU A 96 0.32 -3.68 8.14
CA LEU A 96 -0.69 -3.78 9.20
C LEU A 96 -1.10 -5.20 9.55
N TYR A 97 -1.19 -6.10 8.57
CA TYR A 97 -1.69 -7.45 8.79
C TYR A 97 -0.63 -8.40 9.33
N ASN A 98 -1.07 -9.38 10.11
CA ASN A 98 -0.18 -10.28 10.84
C ASN A 98 0.56 -11.30 9.94
N THR A 99 0.10 -11.51 8.71
CA THR A 99 0.76 -12.40 7.72
C THR A 99 1.68 -11.65 6.77
N SER A 100 2.17 -10.47 7.15
CA SER A 100 3.21 -9.78 6.39
C SER A 100 4.46 -10.66 6.26
N LEU A 101 5.08 -10.61 5.08
CA LEU A 101 6.37 -11.25 4.83
C LEU A 101 7.55 -10.36 5.23
N LEU A 102 7.33 -9.04 5.34
CA LEU A 102 8.34 -8.03 5.63
C LEU A 102 8.40 -7.65 7.12
N LEU A 103 7.28 -7.78 7.84
CA LEU A 103 7.16 -7.42 9.26
C LEU A 103 6.36 -8.49 10.01
N HIS A 104 7.05 -9.42 10.67
CA HIS A 104 6.38 -10.48 11.43
C HIS A 104 5.44 -9.91 12.49
N GLY A 105 4.15 -10.31 12.43
CA GLY A 105 3.11 -9.82 13.33
C GLY A 105 2.45 -8.50 12.91
N GLY A 106 3.00 -7.83 11.88
CA GLY A 106 2.56 -6.51 11.43
C GLY A 106 2.77 -5.42 12.47
N LEU A 107 2.25 -4.23 12.14
CA LEU A 107 2.31 -2.98 12.87
C LEU A 107 3.74 -2.49 13.18
N LEU A 108 4.10 -1.30 12.67
CA LEU A 108 5.41 -0.67 12.95
C LEU A 108 5.68 -0.47 14.45
N HIS A 109 4.62 -0.34 15.24
CA HIS A 109 4.64 -0.33 16.69
C HIS A 109 3.55 -1.25 17.24
N GLY A 110 3.73 -1.74 18.47
CA GLY A 110 2.74 -2.60 19.10
C GLY A 110 1.33 -2.00 19.12
N LYS A 111 0.32 -2.88 19.15
CA LYS A 111 -1.08 -2.45 19.22
C LYS A 111 -1.30 -1.49 20.40
N PRO A 112 -2.12 -0.44 20.24
CA PRO A 112 -2.49 0.41 21.36
C PRO A 112 -3.09 -0.42 22.52
N THR A 113 -2.83 0.01 23.75
CA THR A 113 -3.27 -0.68 24.97
C THR A 113 -4.76 -0.49 25.26
N TRP A 114 -5.42 0.49 24.63
CA TRP A 114 -6.85 0.67 24.74
C TRP A 114 -7.59 -0.41 23.95
N ASP A 115 -8.56 -1.01 24.61
CA ASP A 115 -9.28 -2.20 24.22
C ASP A 115 -10.24 -1.92 23.06
N ILE A 116 -9.70 -1.63 21.86
CA ILE A 116 -10.46 -1.91 20.64
C ILE A 116 -10.62 -3.42 20.66
N SER A 117 -11.84 -3.90 20.92
CA SER A 117 -12.22 -5.30 20.83
C SER A 117 -11.43 -5.95 19.69
N SER A 118 -10.42 -6.75 20.04
CA SER A 118 -9.37 -7.19 19.11
C SER A 118 -9.93 -7.79 17.82
N ASN A 119 -11.12 -8.38 17.91
CA ASN A 119 -11.87 -8.93 16.80
C ASN A 119 -12.25 -7.91 15.72
N ILE A 120 -12.64 -6.68 16.07
CA ILE A 120 -13.04 -5.68 15.06
C ILE A 120 -11.82 -5.27 14.22
N LEU A 121 -10.71 -4.93 14.87
CA LEU A 121 -9.50 -4.54 14.16
C LEU A 121 -8.99 -5.67 13.26
N GLN A 122 -8.97 -6.91 13.77
CA GLN A 122 -8.55 -8.06 12.98
C GLN A 122 -9.46 -8.31 11.77
N ASN A 123 -10.78 -8.14 11.93
CA ASN A 123 -11.72 -8.26 10.81
C ASN A 123 -11.49 -7.17 9.76
N LEU A 124 -11.31 -5.92 10.18
CA LEU A 124 -11.02 -4.81 9.26
C LEU A 124 -9.69 -5.00 8.51
N LEU A 125 -8.66 -5.51 9.20
CA LEU A 125 -7.37 -5.80 8.55
C LEU A 125 -7.50 -6.96 7.55
N LYS A 126 -8.27 -7.99 7.89
CA LYS A 126 -8.56 -9.12 7.00
C LYS A 126 -9.30 -8.65 5.74
N GLU A 127 -10.33 -7.83 5.91
CA GLU A 127 -11.07 -7.20 4.80
C GLU A 127 -10.17 -6.28 3.98
N CYS A 128 -9.23 -5.57 4.59
CA CYS A 128 -8.34 -4.70 3.83
C CYS A 128 -7.38 -5.48 2.91
N VAL A 129 -6.91 -6.66 3.35
CA VAL A 129 -6.05 -7.52 2.52
C VAL A 129 -6.85 -8.27 1.45
N ASN A 130 -8.09 -8.66 1.77
CA ASN A 130 -8.98 -9.38 0.87
C ASN A 130 -10.37 -8.71 0.85
N PRO A 131 -10.54 -7.61 0.12
CA PRO A 131 -11.81 -6.91 0.05
C PRO A 131 -12.86 -7.81 -0.62
N THR A 132 -14.02 -7.94 0.03
CA THR A 132 -15.20 -8.67 -0.48
C THR A 132 -16.08 -7.84 -1.40
#